data_AF-A0A1V8U0D3-F1
#
_entry.id   AF-A0A1V8U0D3-F1
#
_cell.length_a   1.000
_cell.length_b   1.000
_cell.length_c   1.000
_cell.angle_alpha   90.00
_cell.angle_beta   90.00
_cell.angle_gamma   90.00
#
_symmetry.space_group_name_H-M   'P 1'
#
loop_
_entity.id
_entity.type
_entity.pdbx_description
1 polymer ?
#
loop_
_entity_poly.entity_id
_entity_poly.type
_entity_poly.pdbx_seq_one_letter_code
_entity_poly.pdbx_strand_id
1 'polypeptide(L)'
;MSSIVDSAKSTLGLAQPKGTYTLPGSPIPTGTTGYGLMGLTWRPNPCSQEQAFSAMKAALAEGATLWNGGEFYGPPERNSLHLLNEYYTKYPEDAKKTVICIKGGGKPGNPIPDGSEKNTQRSIDECLKVLDGKHKLDFFECARVDPKTPIEITM
;
A
#
# COMPACT_ATOMS: atom_id res chain seq x y z
N MET A 1 -12.10 -24.51 20.17
CA MET A 1 -11.75 -23.27 20.89
C MET A 1 -12.14 -22.00 20.13
N SER A 2 -12.01 -21.90 18.79
CA SER A 2 -12.40 -20.68 18.06
C SER A 2 -13.90 -20.34 18.18
N SER A 3 -14.77 -21.36 18.24
CA SER A 3 -16.23 -21.14 18.29
C SER A 3 -16.73 -20.39 19.51
N ILE A 4 -16.09 -20.54 20.68
CA ILE A 4 -16.46 -19.80 21.90
C ILE A 4 -16.02 -18.34 21.79
N VAL A 5 -14.82 -18.09 21.26
CA VAL A 5 -14.29 -16.73 21.06
C VAL A 5 -15.10 -15.98 20.01
N ASP A 6 -15.47 -16.64 18.93
CA ASP A 6 -16.29 -16.06 17.86
C ASP A 6 -17.71 -15.75 18.34
N SER A 7 -18.31 -16.65 19.14
CA SER A 7 -19.60 -16.44 19.78
C SER A 7 -19.57 -15.28 20.79
N ALA A 8 -18.50 -15.17 21.60
CA ALA A 8 -18.30 -14.06 22.53
C ALA A 8 -18.15 -12.72 21.81
N LYS A 9 -17.36 -12.67 20.73
CA LYS A 9 -17.22 -11.47 19.89
C LYS A 9 -18.56 -11.04 19.29
N SER A 10 -19.33 -11.98 18.75
CA SER A 10 -20.67 -11.70 18.20
C SER A 10 -21.63 -11.15 19.27
N THR A 11 -21.65 -11.75 20.45
CA THR A 11 -22.53 -11.34 21.56
C THR A 11 -22.19 -9.94 22.08
N LEU A 12 -20.91 -9.57 22.07
CA LEU A 12 -20.42 -8.26 22.52
C LEU A 12 -20.46 -7.18 21.43
N GLY A 13 -20.97 -7.47 20.23
CA GLY A 13 -20.92 -6.54 19.09
C GLY A 13 -19.50 -6.27 18.58
N LEU A 14 -18.54 -7.11 18.94
CA LEU A 14 -17.12 -7.06 18.52
C LEU A 14 -16.85 -7.96 17.31
N ALA A 15 -17.88 -8.61 16.77
CA ALA A 15 -17.76 -9.32 15.50
C ALA A 15 -17.46 -8.33 14.39
N GLN A 16 -16.34 -8.54 13.71
CA GLN A 16 -16.02 -7.76 12.53
C GLN A 16 -17.11 -7.96 11.47
N PRO A 17 -17.65 -6.89 10.85
CA PRO A 17 -18.63 -7.04 9.79
C PRO A 17 -18.04 -7.90 8.68
N LYS A 18 -18.79 -8.92 8.24
CA LYS A 18 -18.41 -9.81 7.14
C LYS A 18 -19.02 -9.28 5.84
N GLY A 19 -18.20 -9.13 4.81
CA GLY A 19 -18.59 -8.47 3.57
C GLY A 19 -17.39 -8.02 2.75
N THR A 20 -17.65 -7.19 1.75
CA THR A 20 -16.62 -6.61 0.89
C THR A 20 -16.97 -5.15 0.63
N TYR A 21 -15.99 -4.26 0.81
CA TYR A 21 -16.05 -2.91 0.26
C TYR A 21 -15.39 -2.90 -1.11
N THR A 22 -15.97 -2.15 -2.04
CA THR A 22 -15.30 -1.87 -3.31
C THR A 22 -14.68 -0.49 -3.19
N LEU A 23 -13.34 -0.43 -3.19
CA LEU A 23 -12.60 0.82 -3.31
C LEU A 23 -12.09 0.88 -4.78
N PRO A 24 -12.27 2.00 -5.51
CA PRO A 24 -12.25 2.15 -6.98
C PRO A 24 -12.09 0.86 -7.80
N GLY A 25 -13.14 0.03 -7.78
CA GLY A 25 -13.21 -1.21 -8.58
C GLY A 25 -12.46 -2.43 -8.00
N SER A 26 -11.63 -2.27 -6.98
CA SER A 26 -10.95 -3.37 -6.28
C SER A 26 -11.74 -3.82 -5.03
N PRO A 27 -12.18 -5.08 -4.96
CA PRO A 27 -12.87 -5.62 -3.79
C PRO A 27 -11.89 -5.84 -2.62
N ILE A 28 -12.24 -5.35 -1.44
CA ILE A 28 -11.48 -5.50 -0.20
C ILE A 28 -12.42 -6.09 0.86
N PRO A 29 -12.04 -7.18 1.56
CA PRO A 29 -12.84 -7.72 2.65
C PRO A 29 -13.15 -6.67 3.72
N THR A 30 -14.38 -6.65 4.24
CA THR A 30 -14.71 -5.82 5.41
C THR A 30 -14.14 -6.47 6.67
N GLY A 31 -13.86 -5.66 7.69
CA GLY A 31 -13.43 -6.17 9.00
C GLY A 31 -11.97 -6.62 9.08
N THR A 32 -11.18 -6.32 8.04
CA THR A 32 -9.72 -6.57 8.00
C THR A 32 -8.96 -5.25 8.11
N THR A 33 -7.80 -5.29 8.78
CA THR A 33 -6.89 -4.14 8.88
C THR A 33 -6.07 -3.99 7.60
N GLY A 34 -5.80 -2.76 7.16
CA GLY A 34 -4.78 -2.51 6.13
C GLY A 34 -3.36 -2.68 6.68
N TYR A 35 -2.39 -3.00 5.82
CA TYR A 35 -0.99 -3.17 6.22
C TYR A 35 -0.11 -2.04 5.68
N GLY A 36 0.51 -1.29 6.58
CA GLY A 36 1.39 -0.17 6.23
C GLY A 36 2.83 -0.62 5.97
N LEU A 37 3.39 -0.25 4.82
CA LEU A 37 4.73 -0.62 4.38
C LEU A 37 5.82 0.40 4.76
N MET A 38 5.42 1.58 5.24
CA MET A 38 6.32 2.71 5.53
C MET A 38 7.55 2.32 6.36
N GLY A 39 7.32 1.57 7.45
CA GLY A 39 8.36 1.19 8.38
C GLY A 39 9.34 0.12 7.88
N LEU A 40 9.07 -0.48 6.73
CA LEU A 40 9.88 -1.56 6.16
C LEU A 40 11.10 -1.02 5.38
N THR A 41 11.04 0.24 4.95
CA THR A 41 12.07 0.87 4.11
C THR A 41 12.48 2.27 4.57
N TRP A 42 11.65 3.00 5.32
CA TRP A 42 11.93 4.40 5.72
C TRP A 42 12.61 4.55 7.10
N ARG A 43 12.66 3.51 7.94
CA ARG A 43 13.34 3.65 9.25
C ARG A 43 14.84 3.93 9.04
N PRO A 44 15.53 4.61 9.98
CA PRO A 44 16.99 4.79 9.91
C PRO A 44 17.73 3.46 9.76
N ASN A 45 17.25 2.44 10.46
CA ASN A 45 17.69 1.05 10.32
C ASN A 45 16.47 0.19 9.96
N PRO A 46 16.16 0.01 8.66
CA PRO A 46 15.06 -0.84 8.24
C PRO A 46 15.35 -2.31 8.58
N CYS A 47 14.30 -3.13 8.69
CA CYS A 47 14.47 -4.57 8.86
C CYS A 47 15.11 -5.20 7.61
N SER A 48 15.60 -6.43 7.73
CA SER A 48 16.06 -7.17 6.55
C SER A 48 14.90 -7.41 5.57
N GLN A 49 15.23 -7.66 4.30
CA GLN A 49 14.23 -8.02 3.28
C GLN A 49 13.45 -9.27 3.69
N GLU A 50 14.13 -10.28 4.26
CA GLU A 50 13.48 -11.51 4.73
C GLU A 50 12.46 -11.24 5.84
N GLN A 51 12.79 -10.36 6.79
CA GLN A 51 11.87 -9.94 7.84
C GLN A 51 10.68 -9.17 7.28
N ALA A 52 10.92 -8.25 6.33
CA ALA A 52 9.85 -7.51 5.66
C ALA A 52 8.89 -8.48 4.93
N PHE A 53 9.43 -9.44 4.19
CA PHE A 53 8.63 -10.43 3.46
C PHE A 53 7.83 -11.34 4.39
N SER A 54 8.45 -11.77 5.50
CA SER A 54 7.78 -12.57 6.52
C SER A 54 6.59 -11.82 7.12
N ALA A 55 6.78 -10.53 7.43
CA ALA A 55 5.72 -9.68 7.96
C ALA A 55 4.60 -9.44 6.93
N MET A 56 4.94 -9.20 5.66
CA MET A 56 3.96 -9.05 4.56
C MET A 56 3.16 -10.33 4.32
N LYS A 57 3.80 -11.51 4.30
CA LYS A 57 3.11 -12.81 4.18
C LYS A 57 2.18 -13.06 5.37
N ALA A 58 2.64 -12.75 6.60
CA ALA A 58 1.81 -12.89 7.79
C ALA A 58 0.59 -11.97 7.74
N ALA A 59 0.77 -10.70 7.34
CA ALA A 59 -0.33 -9.77 7.15
C ALA A 59 -1.37 -10.30 6.14
N LEU A 60 -0.92 -10.82 4.99
CA LEU A 60 -1.81 -11.40 3.99
C LEU A 60 -2.54 -12.65 4.51
N ALA A 61 -1.85 -13.52 5.26
CA ALA A 61 -2.45 -14.73 5.84
C ALA A 61 -3.55 -14.40 6.87
N GLU A 62 -3.40 -13.29 7.59
CA GLU A 62 -4.40 -12.76 8.53
C GLU A 62 -5.49 -11.91 7.83
N GLY A 63 -5.50 -11.89 6.49
CA GLY A 63 -6.53 -11.21 5.70
C GLY A 63 -6.30 -9.72 5.47
N ALA A 64 -5.13 -9.16 5.85
CA ALA A 64 -4.77 -7.78 5.53
C ALA A 64 -4.35 -7.68 4.05
N THR A 65 -5.33 -7.57 3.16
CA THR A 65 -5.12 -7.54 1.70
C THR A 65 -4.87 -6.14 1.15
N LEU A 66 -5.25 -5.07 1.86
CA LEU A 66 -4.98 -3.69 1.48
C LEU A 66 -3.62 -3.24 2.02
N TRP A 67 -2.66 -2.99 1.13
CA TRP A 67 -1.30 -2.59 1.51
C TRP A 67 -1.02 -1.13 1.15
N ASN A 68 -0.54 -0.35 2.12
CA ASN A 68 -0.27 1.06 1.94
C ASN A 68 1.24 1.34 1.91
N GLY A 69 1.75 1.79 0.77
CA GLY A 69 3.15 2.16 0.55
C GLY A 69 3.32 3.59 0.04
N GLY A 70 4.54 3.96 -0.34
CA GLY A 70 4.83 5.26 -0.92
C GLY A 70 6.14 5.29 -1.71
N GLU A 71 6.20 6.15 -2.73
CA GLU A 71 7.37 6.35 -3.59
C GLU A 71 8.56 7.00 -2.86
N PHE A 72 8.31 7.66 -1.73
CA PHE A 72 9.32 8.31 -0.89
C PHE A 72 9.42 7.66 0.50
N TYR A 73 8.87 6.45 0.67
CA TYR A 73 9.03 5.67 1.90
C TYR A 73 10.40 4.97 1.88
N GLY A 74 11.47 5.73 2.11
CA GLY A 74 12.86 5.30 1.90
C GLY A 74 13.52 6.07 0.76
N PRO A 75 14.80 5.80 0.47
CA PRO A 75 15.52 6.50 -0.60
C PRO A 75 14.99 6.11 -1.99
N PRO A 76 15.30 6.89 -3.05
CA PRO A 76 14.80 6.65 -4.41
C PRO A 76 15.01 5.23 -4.94
N GLU A 77 16.12 4.61 -4.58
CA GLU A 77 16.53 3.25 -4.97
C GLU A 77 16.00 2.16 -4.02
N ARG A 78 15.36 2.53 -2.90
CA ARG A 78 14.84 1.58 -1.89
C ARG A 78 13.60 2.10 -1.17
N ASN A 79 12.54 2.34 -1.92
CA ASN A 79 11.22 2.69 -1.37
C ASN A 79 10.26 1.48 -1.31
N SER A 80 8.98 1.70 -0.94
CA SER A 80 7.99 0.62 -0.88
C SER A 80 7.78 -0.11 -2.21
N LEU A 81 7.95 0.56 -3.35
CA LEU A 81 7.71 -0.02 -4.68
C LEU A 81 8.80 -1.05 -5.03
N HIS A 82 10.05 -0.78 -4.64
CA HIS A 82 11.16 -1.72 -4.79
C HIS A 82 10.92 -2.97 -3.94
N LEU A 83 10.50 -2.79 -2.68
CA LEU A 83 10.14 -3.89 -1.80
C LEU A 83 8.98 -4.73 -2.38
N LEU A 84 7.95 -4.08 -2.91
CA LEU A 84 6.82 -4.76 -3.56
C LEU A 84 7.24 -5.52 -4.82
N ASN A 85 8.09 -4.93 -5.67
CA ASN A 85 8.61 -5.59 -6.87
C ASN A 85 9.33 -6.90 -6.49
N GLU A 86 10.25 -6.84 -5.54
CA GLU A 86 10.99 -8.02 -5.07
C GLU A 86 10.07 -9.05 -4.42
N TYR A 87 9.10 -8.58 -3.64
CA TYR A 87 8.12 -9.45 -2.98
C TYR A 87 7.30 -10.22 -4.02
N TYR A 88 6.73 -9.56 -5.02
CA TYR A 88 5.96 -10.21 -6.08
C TYR A 88 6.82 -10.99 -7.06
N THR A 89 8.12 -10.70 -7.16
CA THR A 89 9.07 -11.57 -7.86
C THR A 89 9.18 -12.91 -7.14
N LYS A 90 9.21 -12.91 -5.80
CA LYS A 90 9.30 -14.13 -4.99
C LYS A 90 7.95 -14.84 -4.82
N TYR A 91 6.85 -14.08 -4.74
CA TYR A 91 5.48 -14.57 -4.50
C TYR A 91 4.48 -14.00 -5.53
N PRO A 92 4.62 -14.34 -6.83
CA PRO A 92 3.79 -13.78 -7.88
C PRO A 92 2.29 -14.07 -7.71
N GLU A 93 1.95 -15.17 -7.03
CA GLU A 93 0.57 -15.57 -6.75
C GLU A 93 -0.15 -14.66 -5.74
N ASP A 94 0.59 -13.85 -4.98
CA ASP A 94 0.04 -12.95 -3.97
C ASP A 94 -0.36 -11.59 -4.55
N ALA A 95 0.15 -11.22 -5.73
CA ALA A 95 -0.26 -9.99 -6.42
C ALA A 95 -1.78 -9.94 -6.63
N LYS A 96 -2.39 -11.04 -7.09
CA LYS A 96 -3.87 -11.11 -7.26
C LYS A 96 -4.68 -11.13 -5.96
N LYS A 97 -4.03 -11.26 -4.80
CA LYS A 97 -4.67 -11.33 -3.48
C LYS A 97 -4.56 -10.02 -2.72
N THR A 98 -3.77 -9.08 -3.23
CA THR A 98 -3.47 -7.83 -2.57
C THR A 98 -4.02 -6.68 -3.41
N VAL A 99 -4.26 -5.57 -2.72
CA VAL A 99 -4.66 -4.30 -3.28
C VAL A 99 -3.64 -3.30 -2.79
N ILE A 100 -2.92 -2.63 -3.70
CA ILE A 100 -1.86 -1.70 -3.29
C ILE A 100 -2.32 -0.25 -3.42
N CYS A 101 -2.07 0.52 -2.37
CA CYS A 101 -2.28 1.95 -2.34
C CYS A 101 -0.94 2.65 -2.13
N ILE A 102 -0.53 3.45 -3.10
CA ILE A 102 0.78 4.08 -3.14
C ILE A 102 0.64 5.59 -3.04
N LYS A 103 1.29 6.15 -2.01
CA LYS A 103 1.50 7.59 -1.86
C LYS A 103 2.56 8.09 -2.83
N GLY A 104 2.16 9.04 -3.68
CA GLY A 104 3.04 9.77 -4.60
C GLY A 104 2.71 11.26 -4.64
N GLY A 105 3.04 11.90 -5.76
CA GLY A 105 2.84 13.34 -5.97
C GLY A 105 3.84 14.22 -5.22
N GLY A 106 4.89 13.62 -4.66
CA GLY A 106 6.03 14.36 -4.11
C GLY A 106 6.95 14.84 -5.22
N LYS A 107 7.91 15.69 -4.88
CA LYS A 107 9.10 15.89 -5.72
C LYS A 107 9.93 14.59 -5.72
N PRO A 108 10.78 14.37 -6.74
CA PRO A 108 11.57 13.14 -6.83
C PRO A 108 12.31 12.82 -5.52
N GLY A 109 12.02 11.63 -4.98
CA GLY A 109 12.69 11.09 -3.79
C GLY A 109 12.31 11.73 -2.45
N ASN A 110 11.31 12.62 -2.38
CA ASN A 110 10.98 13.30 -1.12
C ASN A 110 9.49 13.66 -1.00
N PRO A 111 8.95 13.81 0.23
CA PRO A 111 7.52 14.04 0.46
C PRO A 111 7.07 15.49 0.26
N ILE A 112 7.88 16.36 -0.36
CA ILE A 112 7.48 17.76 -0.63
C ILE A 112 6.45 17.74 -1.76
N PRO A 113 5.23 18.26 -1.56
CA PRO A 113 4.19 18.21 -2.59
C PRO A 113 4.56 19.07 -3.80
N ASP A 114 4.22 18.55 -4.97
CA ASP A 114 4.19 19.28 -6.25
C ASP A 114 2.97 18.76 -7.00
N GLY A 115 1.90 19.56 -6.98
CA GLY A 115 0.60 19.16 -7.50
C GLY A 115 0.46 19.33 -9.01
N SER A 116 1.53 19.74 -9.71
CA SER A 116 1.48 19.99 -11.14
C SER A 116 1.18 18.70 -11.92
N GLU A 117 0.42 18.83 -13.01
CA GLU A 117 0.09 17.72 -13.93
C GLU A 117 1.34 16.93 -14.33
N LYS A 118 2.43 17.64 -14.67
CA LYS A 118 3.71 17.04 -15.04
C LYS A 118 4.32 16.21 -13.90
N ASN A 119 4.23 16.68 -12.65
CA ASN A 119 4.76 15.98 -11.48
C ASN A 119 3.92 14.74 -11.16
N THR A 120 2.59 14.87 -11.21
CA THR A 120 1.66 13.75 -11.01
C THR A 120 1.90 12.64 -12.03
N GLN A 121 2.00 12.98 -13.32
CA GLN A 121 2.30 12.01 -14.37
C GLN A 121 3.64 11.32 -14.14
N ARG A 122 4.70 12.09 -13.83
CA ARG A 122 6.03 11.53 -13.54
C ARG A 122 5.99 10.56 -12.35
N SER A 123 5.32 10.93 -11.26
CA SER A 123 5.19 10.10 -10.05
C SER A 123 4.53 8.76 -10.36
N ILE A 124 3.44 8.77 -11.13
CA ILE A 124 2.73 7.56 -11.56
C ILE A 124 3.64 6.71 -12.46
N ASP A 125 4.28 7.31 -13.47
CA ASP A 125 5.15 6.60 -14.41
C ASP A 125 6.34 5.94 -13.71
N GLU A 126 6.97 6.62 -12.76
CA GLU A 126 8.06 6.07 -11.96
C GLU A 126 7.60 4.90 -11.09
N CYS A 127 6.43 5.02 -10.43
CA CYS A 127 5.85 3.93 -9.66
C CYS A 127 5.57 2.70 -10.54
N LEU A 128 4.93 2.88 -11.70
CA LEU A 128 4.64 1.80 -12.65
C LEU A 128 5.92 1.17 -13.19
N LYS A 129 6.92 1.98 -13.53
CA LYS A 129 8.24 1.52 -13.97
C LYS A 129 8.92 0.64 -12.91
N VAL A 130 8.92 1.07 -11.65
CA VAL A 130 9.53 0.30 -10.55
C VAL A 130 8.74 -0.98 -10.28
N LEU A 131 7.41 -0.98 -10.41
CA LEU A 131 6.60 -2.19 -10.26
C LEU A 131 6.82 -3.20 -11.39
N ASP A 132 7.28 -2.74 -12.57
CA ASP A 132 7.71 -3.60 -13.68
C ASP A 132 6.63 -4.63 -14.07
N GLY A 133 5.37 -4.17 -14.12
CA GLY A 133 4.21 -4.99 -14.48
C GLY A 133 3.83 -6.10 -13.50
N LYS A 134 4.55 -6.26 -12.38
CA LYS A 134 4.28 -7.33 -11.38
C LYS A 134 3.01 -7.08 -10.57
N HIS A 135 2.61 -5.81 -10.47
CA HIS A 135 1.34 -5.38 -9.92
C HIS A 135 0.90 -4.10 -10.62
N LYS A 136 -0.41 -3.91 -10.79
CA LYS A 136 -0.96 -2.60 -11.18
C LYS A 136 -0.93 -1.65 -9.98
N LEU A 137 -0.93 -0.34 -10.20
CA LEU A 137 -1.32 0.59 -9.14
C LEU A 137 -2.85 0.52 -8.97
N ASP A 138 -3.35 -0.14 -7.92
CA ASP A 138 -4.79 -0.11 -7.63
C ASP A 138 -5.24 1.29 -7.21
N PHE A 139 -4.44 1.93 -6.36
CA PHE A 139 -4.66 3.29 -5.91
C PHE A 139 -3.36 4.07 -6.00
N PHE A 140 -3.44 5.20 -6.68
CA PHE A 140 -2.48 6.27 -6.53
C PHE A 140 -3.11 7.36 -5.67
N GLU A 141 -2.41 7.79 -4.63
CA GLU A 141 -2.86 8.90 -3.78
C GLU A 141 -1.79 9.98 -3.72
N CYS A 142 -2.15 11.23 -4.03
CA CYS A 142 -1.29 12.37 -3.75
C CYS A 142 -1.15 12.49 -2.23
N ALA A 143 0.07 12.31 -1.73
CA ALA A 143 0.30 12.17 -0.30
C ALA A 143 -0.09 13.42 0.51
N ARG A 144 0.04 14.59 -0.11
CA ARG A 144 -0.25 15.91 0.46
C ARG A 144 -0.81 16.80 -0.66
N VAL A 145 -1.64 17.76 -0.27
CA VAL A 145 -2.12 18.82 -1.16
C VAL A 145 -0.99 19.83 -1.35
N ASP A 146 -0.70 20.19 -2.60
CA ASP A 146 0.17 21.32 -2.92
C ASP A 146 -0.64 22.63 -2.84
N PRO A 147 -0.35 23.54 -1.91
CA PRO A 147 -1.08 24.80 -1.81
C PRO A 147 -0.83 25.75 -3.00
N LYS A 148 0.15 25.46 -3.86
CA LYS A 148 0.50 26.29 -5.03
C LYS A 148 -0.16 25.85 -6.31
N THR A 149 -0.76 24.66 -6.33
CA THR A 149 -1.43 24.11 -7.51
C THR A 149 -2.90 23.93 -7.20
N PRO A 150 -3.83 24.49 -8.01
CA PRO A 150 -5.26 24.23 -7.85
C PRO A 150 -5.55 22.73 -7.87
N ILE A 151 -6.47 22.27 -7.03
CA ILE A 151 -6.73 20.83 -6.86
C ILE A 151 -7.25 20.19 -8.15
N GLU A 152 -7.95 20.95 -8.99
CA GLU A 152 -8.47 20.56 -10.30
C GLU A 152 -7.36 20.30 -11.33
N ILE A 153 -6.12 20.70 -11.08
CA ILE A 153 -4.96 20.37 -11.91
C ILE A 153 -4.32 19.05 -11.43
N THR A 154 -4.44 18.75 -10.15
CA THR A 154 -3.87 17.53 -9.56
C THR A 154 -4.77 16.31 -9.74
N MET A 155 -6.10 16.49 -9.72
CA MET A 155 -7.12 15.42 -9.72
C MET A 155 -7.88 15.28 -11.04
#